data_AF-A0A399Z068-F1
#
_entry.id   AF-A0A399Z068-F1
#
_cell.length_a   1.000
_cell.length_b   1.000
_cell.length_c   1.000
_cell.angle_alpha   90.00
_cell.angle_beta   90.00
_cell.angle_gamma   90.00
#
_symmetry.space_group_name_H-M   'P 1'
#
loop_
_entity.id
_entity.type
_entity.pdbx_description
1 polymer ?
#
loop_
_entity_poly.entity_id
_entity_poly.type
_entity_poly.pdbx_seq_one_letter_code
_entity_poly.pdbx_strand_id
1 'polypeptide(L)'
;MSTDNISRSAVGSGRLNLLFLGLTAIVAGYFLIWLPGPSVGLQLIGIELGEWIKFLGIGSQRNWFYLPPIVAGMTIALLAAMWPNDRVRTWLSRGLAVAVAMLAFPAIAAIQLEPRSEWLARLLLIGLVLATATLGGWWGGRIRRFWIWVAMAITALVGLILPTFAYIAVRPVVEAVLLQSIGIGPGVLLNAVGSTLVAGVATFEALRQMKIKKAAIG
;
A
#
# COMPACT_ATOMS: atom_id res chain seq x y z
N MET A 1 -17.87 -2.62 -38.66
CA MET A 1 -17.39 -3.06 -37.32
C MET A 1 -16.71 -1.83 -36.71
N SER A 2 -17.35 -1.16 -35.74
CA SER A 2 -16.97 0.20 -35.31
C SER A 2 -15.67 0.21 -34.50
N THR A 3 -14.72 1.05 -34.91
CA THR A 3 -13.42 1.34 -34.26
C THR A 3 -13.57 1.96 -32.86
N ASP A 4 -14.76 2.43 -32.49
CA ASP A 4 -15.04 3.02 -31.17
C ASP A 4 -15.09 2.00 -30.02
N ASN A 5 -15.34 0.72 -30.32
CA ASN A 5 -15.37 -0.33 -29.30
C ASN A 5 -13.97 -0.82 -28.89
N ILE A 6 -12.97 -0.67 -29.77
CA ILE A 6 -11.58 -1.10 -29.50
C ILE A 6 -10.87 -0.06 -28.62
N SER A 7 -11.15 1.23 -28.80
CA SER A 7 -10.55 2.30 -28.00
C SER A 7 -11.09 2.32 -26.55
N ARG A 8 -12.39 2.05 -26.35
CA ARG A 8 -13.00 2.02 -25.00
C ARG A 8 -12.53 0.84 -24.15
N SER A 9 -12.26 -0.33 -24.75
CA SER A 9 -11.75 -1.51 -24.03
C SER A 9 -10.26 -1.37 -23.68
N ALA A 10 -9.44 -0.83 -24.58
CA ALA A 10 -8.01 -0.59 -24.36
C ALA A 10 -7.76 0.46 -23.27
N VAL A 11 -8.54 1.55 -23.26
CA VAL A 11 -8.39 2.62 -22.26
C VAL A 11 -8.88 2.16 -20.87
N GLY A 12 -9.84 1.24 -20.81
CA GLY A 12 -10.24 0.56 -19.56
C GLY A 12 -9.15 -0.40 -19.03
N SER A 13 -8.47 -1.12 -19.91
CA SER A 13 -7.40 -2.05 -19.54
C SER A 13 -6.12 -1.32 -19.09
N GLY A 14 -5.77 -0.21 -19.74
CA GLY A 14 -4.57 0.57 -19.42
C GLY A 14 -4.57 1.11 -17.99
N ARG A 15 -5.71 1.58 -17.47
CA ARG A 15 -5.79 2.11 -16.08
C ARG A 15 -5.66 1.01 -15.03
N LEU A 16 -6.28 -0.14 -15.27
CA LEU A 16 -6.11 -1.30 -14.39
C LEU A 16 -4.66 -1.81 -14.41
N ASN A 17 -4.02 -1.82 -15.59
CA ASN A 17 -2.60 -2.17 -15.70
C ASN A 17 -1.72 -1.20 -14.91
N LEU A 18 -1.98 0.11 -14.98
CA LEU A 18 -1.27 1.10 -14.16
C LEU A 18 -1.48 0.90 -12.66
N LEU A 19 -2.69 0.53 -12.24
CA LEU A 19 -2.99 0.21 -10.85
C LEU A 19 -2.20 -1.02 -10.39
N PHE A 20 -2.18 -2.10 -11.18
CA PHE A 20 -1.41 -3.31 -10.86
C PHE A 20 0.10 -3.05 -10.90
N LEU A 21 0.59 -2.24 -11.85
CA LEU A 21 1.97 -1.80 -11.87
C LEU A 21 2.32 -1.04 -10.59
N GLY A 22 1.43 -0.15 -10.13
CA GLY A 22 1.59 0.57 -8.89
C GLY A 22 1.65 -0.35 -7.66
N LEU A 23 0.74 -1.32 -7.58
CA LEU A 23 0.76 -2.35 -6.53
C LEU A 23 2.05 -3.17 -6.53
N THR A 24 2.49 -3.62 -7.71
CA THR A 24 3.75 -4.35 -7.85
C THR A 24 4.94 -3.50 -7.42
N ALA A 25 4.96 -2.21 -7.78
CA ALA A 25 6.02 -1.29 -7.37
C ALA A 25 6.04 -1.07 -5.85
N ILE A 26 4.89 -0.98 -5.18
CA ILE A 26 4.80 -0.88 -3.71
C ILE A 26 5.41 -2.13 -3.06
N VAL A 27 4.97 -3.32 -3.49
CA VAL A 27 5.42 -4.60 -2.90
C VAL A 27 6.89 -4.84 -3.19
N ALA A 28 7.34 -4.67 -4.44
CA ALA A 28 8.75 -4.80 -4.80
C ALA A 28 9.61 -3.77 -4.06
N GLY A 29 9.14 -2.52 -3.98
CA GLY A 29 9.83 -1.46 -3.27
C GLY A 29 10.04 -1.78 -1.78
N TYR A 30 9.09 -2.42 -1.12
CA TYR A 30 9.21 -2.85 0.28
C TYR A 30 10.39 -3.80 0.52
N PHE A 31 10.67 -4.69 -0.42
CA PHE A 31 11.76 -5.67 -0.34
C PHE A 31 13.08 -5.19 -0.95
N LEU A 32 13.10 -3.99 -1.53
CA LEU A 32 14.32 -3.38 -2.05
C LEU A 32 14.97 -2.47 -1.03
N ILE A 33 16.17 -1.98 -1.36
CA ILE A 33 16.99 -1.12 -0.50
C ILE A 33 16.29 0.23 -0.32
N TRP A 34 16.06 0.63 0.94
CA TRP A 34 15.54 1.95 1.29
C TRP A 34 16.66 2.91 1.68
N LEU A 35 17.60 2.44 2.50
CA LEU A 35 18.83 3.17 2.83
C LEU A 35 20.04 2.49 2.19
N PRO A 36 20.64 3.08 1.15
CA PRO A 36 21.86 2.56 0.55
C PRO A 36 23.06 2.87 1.47
N GLY A 37 23.64 1.84 2.07
CA GLY A 37 24.88 1.94 2.82
C GLY A 37 26.14 1.86 1.93
N PRO A 38 27.31 2.25 2.47
CA PRO A 38 28.60 2.21 1.76
C PRO A 38 29.10 0.78 1.49
N SER A 39 28.54 -0.21 2.19
CA SER A 39 28.81 -1.62 2.00
C SER A 39 27.51 -2.41 1.97
N VAL A 40 27.54 -3.59 1.33
CA VAL A 40 26.36 -4.45 1.16
C VAL A 40 25.69 -4.80 2.50
N GLY A 41 26.48 -5.02 3.56
CA GLY A 41 25.97 -5.33 4.91
C GLY A 41 25.37 -4.15 5.67
N LEU A 42 25.47 -2.93 5.14
CA LEU A 42 24.88 -1.71 5.72
C LEU A 42 23.72 -1.17 4.88
N GLN A 43 23.33 -1.89 3.82
CA GLN A 43 22.13 -1.58 3.06
C GLN A 43 20.92 -2.13 3.81
N LEU A 44 19.94 -1.27 4.06
CA LEU A 44 18.73 -1.65 4.78
C LEU A 44 17.54 -1.64 3.83
N ILE A 45 16.84 -2.76 3.74
CA ILE A 45 15.53 -2.83 3.07
C ILE A 45 14.44 -2.25 3.98
N GLY A 46 13.22 -2.03 3.46
CA GLY A 46 12.15 -1.36 4.20
C GLY A 46 11.80 -2.04 5.54
N ILE A 47 11.74 -3.38 5.56
CA ILE A 47 11.44 -4.15 6.79
C ILE A 47 12.57 -4.06 7.82
N GLU A 48 13.83 -4.16 7.38
CA GLU A 48 15.00 -4.08 8.25
C GLU A 48 15.14 -2.68 8.84
N LEU A 49 14.84 -1.66 8.04
CA LEU A 49 14.89 -0.28 8.47
C LEU A 49 13.96 -0.02 9.65
N GLY A 50 12.72 -0.55 9.59
CA GLY A 50 11.78 -0.48 10.70
C GLY A 50 12.36 -1.08 11.99
N GLU A 51 12.99 -2.26 11.91
CA GLU A 51 13.61 -2.88 13.08
C GLU A 51 14.85 -2.13 13.58
N TRP A 52 15.66 -1.58 12.68
CA TRP A 52 16.93 -0.96 13.05
C TRP A 52 16.72 0.37 13.80
N ILE A 53 15.75 1.18 13.36
CA ILE A 53 15.50 2.51 13.96
C ILE A 53 14.98 2.45 15.39
N LYS A 54 14.45 1.29 15.83
CA LYS A 54 14.01 1.12 17.23
C LYS A 54 15.17 1.27 18.20
N PHE A 55 16.37 0.87 17.78
CA PHE A 55 17.60 1.01 18.58
C PHE A 55 18.14 2.44 18.61
N LEU A 56 17.65 3.32 17.72
CA LEU A 56 18.06 4.72 17.63
C LEU A 56 17.16 5.69 18.42
N GLY A 57 16.16 5.19 19.17
CA GLY A 57 15.28 6.02 19.98
C GLY A 57 14.18 6.76 19.21
N ILE A 58 14.01 6.51 17.91
CA ILE A 58 12.92 7.06 17.07
C ILE A 58 11.77 6.04 16.93
N GLY A 59 11.52 5.27 17.99
CA GLY A 59 10.70 4.04 17.96
C GLY A 59 9.26 4.24 17.46
N SER A 60 8.64 5.38 17.73
CA SER A 60 7.25 5.63 17.31
C SER A 60 7.05 5.70 15.80
N GLN A 61 8.10 6.00 15.02
CA GLN A 61 8.02 6.09 13.56
C GLN A 61 8.23 4.74 12.86
N ARG A 62 8.67 3.71 13.59
CA ARG A 62 8.93 2.35 13.08
C ARG A 62 7.74 1.76 12.34
N ASN A 63 6.55 1.91 12.91
CA ASN A 63 5.33 1.30 12.37
C ASN A 63 5.02 1.76 10.93
N TRP A 64 5.50 2.95 10.53
CA TRP A 64 5.26 3.48 9.20
C TRP A 64 6.02 2.75 8.10
N PHE A 65 7.18 2.13 8.40
CA PHE A 65 7.92 1.34 7.42
C PHE A 65 7.21 0.03 7.04
N TYR A 66 6.24 -0.43 7.84
CA TYR A 66 5.44 -1.63 7.54
C TYR A 66 4.13 -1.32 6.80
N LEU A 67 3.84 -0.04 6.50
CA LEU A 67 2.65 0.33 5.74
C LEU A 67 2.61 -0.16 4.29
N PRO A 68 3.71 -0.25 3.52
CA PRO A 68 3.65 -0.68 2.13
C PRO A 68 2.87 -1.99 1.88
N PRO A 69 3.14 -3.12 2.60
CA PRO A 69 2.33 -4.33 2.44
C PRO A 69 0.87 -4.17 2.92
N ILE A 70 0.61 -3.38 3.96
CA ILE A 70 -0.76 -3.11 4.44
C ILE A 70 -1.57 -2.35 3.38
N VAL A 71 -0.97 -1.33 2.77
CA VAL A 71 -1.56 -0.49 1.73
C VAL A 71 -1.84 -1.32 0.47
N ALA A 72 -0.90 -2.15 0.05
CA ALA A 72 -1.10 -3.09 -1.04
C ALA A 72 -2.25 -4.06 -0.74
N GLY A 73 -2.24 -4.70 0.45
CA GLY A 73 -3.30 -5.61 0.88
C GLY A 73 -4.67 -4.96 0.92
N MET A 74 -4.78 -3.78 1.54
CA MET A 74 -6.03 -3.00 1.61
C MET A 74 -6.55 -2.65 0.21
N THR A 75 -5.67 -2.21 -0.68
CA THR A 75 -6.04 -1.86 -2.06
C THR A 75 -6.55 -3.08 -2.83
N ILE A 76 -5.92 -4.24 -2.67
CA ILE A 76 -6.39 -5.50 -3.27
C ILE A 76 -7.75 -5.90 -2.68
N ALA A 77 -7.95 -5.77 -1.37
CA ALA A 77 -9.22 -6.08 -0.71
C ALA A 77 -10.36 -5.18 -1.20
N LEU A 78 -10.11 -3.87 -1.32
CA LEU A 78 -11.07 -2.89 -1.87
C LEU A 78 -11.38 -3.17 -3.34
N LEU A 79 -10.37 -3.54 -4.14
CA LEU A 79 -10.57 -3.93 -5.53
C LEU A 79 -11.46 -5.18 -5.65
N ALA A 80 -11.19 -6.20 -4.83
CA ALA A 80 -11.97 -7.44 -4.77
C ALA A 80 -13.40 -7.22 -4.25
N ALA A 81 -13.65 -6.19 -3.44
CA ALA A 81 -15.00 -5.81 -2.99
C ALA A 81 -15.90 -5.30 -4.13
N MET A 82 -15.32 -4.87 -5.26
CA MET A 82 -16.09 -4.48 -6.45
C MET A 82 -16.45 -5.66 -7.36
N TRP A 83 -15.95 -6.86 -7.08
CA TRP A 83 -16.15 -8.05 -7.90
C TRP A 83 -17.32 -8.91 -7.42
N PRO A 84 -17.95 -9.71 -8.31
CA PRO A 84 -18.98 -10.67 -7.92
C PRO A 84 -18.43 -11.74 -6.94
N ASN A 85 -19.21 -12.07 -5.89
CA ASN A 85 -18.79 -12.99 -4.81
C ASN A 85 -18.82 -14.47 -5.18
N ASP A 86 -19.58 -14.83 -6.21
CA ASP A 86 -19.74 -16.19 -6.73
C ASP A 86 -18.47 -16.73 -7.42
N ARG A 87 -17.47 -15.86 -7.64
CA ARG A 87 -16.25 -16.22 -8.37
C ARG A 87 -15.12 -16.60 -7.42
N VAL A 88 -14.52 -17.76 -7.66
CA VAL A 88 -13.31 -18.23 -6.94
C VAL A 88 -12.19 -17.18 -6.97
N ARG A 89 -12.01 -16.48 -8.10
CA ARG A 89 -11.01 -15.41 -8.26
C ARG A 89 -11.16 -14.30 -7.21
N THR A 90 -12.39 -13.94 -6.82
CA THR A 90 -12.64 -12.93 -5.78
C THR A 90 -12.12 -13.37 -4.42
N TRP A 91 -12.36 -14.64 -4.06
CA TRP A 91 -11.86 -15.22 -2.81
C TRP A 91 -10.35 -15.38 -2.81
N LEU A 92 -9.75 -15.78 -3.94
CA LEU A 92 -8.29 -15.83 -4.09
C LEU A 92 -7.66 -14.43 -3.92
N SER A 93 -8.24 -13.39 -4.52
CA SER A 93 -7.74 -12.02 -4.34
C SER A 93 -7.90 -11.51 -2.91
N ARG A 94 -8.95 -11.90 -2.19
CA ARG A 94 -9.10 -11.60 -0.76
C ARG A 94 -8.07 -12.32 0.11
N GLY A 95 -7.83 -13.60 -0.18
CA GLY A 95 -6.75 -14.35 0.46
C GLY A 95 -5.39 -13.71 0.21
N LEU A 96 -5.12 -13.30 -1.03
CA LEU A 96 -3.90 -12.57 -1.40
C LEU A 96 -3.78 -11.23 -0.65
N ALA A 97 -4.86 -10.45 -0.54
CA ALA A 97 -4.85 -9.20 0.21
C ALA A 97 -4.40 -9.40 1.66
N VAL A 98 -4.94 -10.43 2.34
CA VAL A 98 -4.57 -10.78 3.71
C VAL A 98 -3.13 -11.29 3.76
N ALA A 99 -2.72 -12.17 2.85
CA ALA A 99 -1.36 -12.69 2.80
C ALA A 99 -0.31 -11.60 2.59
N VAL A 100 -0.59 -10.62 1.73
CA VAL A 100 0.30 -9.45 1.54
C VAL A 100 0.35 -8.60 2.79
N ALA A 101 -0.78 -8.31 3.44
CA ALA A 101 -0.79 -7.56 4.71
C ALA A 101 -0.06 -8.29 5.86
N MET A 102 -0.07 -9.62 5.87
CA MET A 102 0.67 -10.45 6.83
C MET A 102 2.20 -10.27 6.72
N LEU A 103 2.73 -9.70 5.63
CA LEU A 103 4.16 -9.35 5.56
C LEU A 103 4.56 -8.24 6.56
N ALA A 104 3.58 -7.51 7.10
CA ALA A 104 3.78 -6.56 8.20
C ALA A 104 3.58 -7.18 9.58
N PHE A 105 3.31 -8.48 9.68
CA PHE A 105 3.01 -9.13 10.95
C PHE A 105 4.23 -9.06 11.88
N PRO A 106 4.07 -8.60 13.13
CA PRO A 106 5.16 -8.53 14.10
C PRO A 106 5.65 -9.94 14.44
N ALA A 107 6.96 -10.12 14.59
CA ALA A 107 7.51 -11.40 15.04
C ALA A 107 6.88 -11.80 16.39
N ILE A 108 6.65 -13.10 16.60
CA ILE A 108 6.03 -13.61 17.84
C ILE A 108 6.83 -13.17 19.08
N ALA A 109 8.16 -13.19 18.99
CA ALA A 109 9.04 -12.70 20.03
C ALA A 109 8.79 -11.21 20.37
N ALA A 110 8.52 -10.37 19.36
CA ALA A 110 8.19 -8.96 19.58
C ALA A 110 6.84 -8.79 20.32
N ILE A 111 5.84 -9.64 20.04
CA ILE A 111 4.55 -9.61 20.76
C ILE A 111 4.74 -9.96 22.24
N GLN A 112 5.63 -10.90 22.54
CA GLN A 112 5.88 -11.37 23.91
C GLN A 112 6.77 -10.43 24.73
N LEU A 113 7.75 -9.79 24.08
CA LEU A 113 8.84 -9.08 24.75
C LEU A 113 8.78 -7.55 24.60
N GLU A 114 8.17 -7.03 23.53
CA GLU A 114 8.10 -5.59 23.28
C GLU A 114 6.76 -4.99 23.79
N PRO A 115 6.76 -3.70 24.23
CA PRO A 115 5.54 -3.00 24.61
C PRO A 115 4.49 -2.99 23.49
N ARG A 116 3.21 -2.99 23.87
CA ARG A 116 2.08 -3.04 22.90
C ARG A 116 2.13 -1.93 21.84
N SER A 117 2.65 -0.75 22.18
CA SER A 117 2.80 0.38 21.26
C SER A 117 3.65 0.06 20.02
N GLU A 118 4.57 -0.91 20.12
CA GLU A 118 5.49 -1.30 19.04
C GLU A 118 4.84 -2.18 17.96
N TRP A 119 3.70 -2.82 18.26
CA TRP A 119 3.12 -3.81 17.35
C TRP A 119 1.59 -3.73 17.21
N LEU A 120 0.88 -3.11 18.16
CA LEU A 120 -0.59 -3.06 18.15
C LEU A 120 -1.13 -2.34 16.91
N ALA A 121 -0.52 -1.22 16.50
CA ALA A 121 -0.95 -0.49 15.31
C ALA A 121 -0.89 -1.37 14.04
N ARG A 122 0.17 -2.18 13.89
CA ARG A 122 0.31 -3.12 12.76
C ARG A 122 -0.80 -4.17 12.78
N LEU A 123 -1.07 -4.77 13.94
CA LEU A 123 -2.15 -5.75 14.07
C LEU A 123 -3.53 -5.16 13.80
N LEU A 124 -3.80 -3.94 14.24
CA LEU A 124 -5.07 -3.25 13.97
C LEU A 124 -5.24 -2.97 12.47
N LEU A 125 -4.20 -2.51 11.80
CA LEU A 125 -4.23 -2.27 10.36
C LEU A 125 -4.39 -3.55 9.54
N ILE A 126 -3.69 -4.62 9.94
CA ILE A 126 -3.88 -5.96 9.39
C ILE A 126 -5.32 -6.44 9.61
N GLY A 127 -5.85 -6.26 10.83
CA GLY A 127 -7.22 -6.59 11.17
C GLY A 127 -8.23 -5.81 10.31
N LEU A 128 -7.94 -4.56 9.99
CA LEU A 128 -8.73 -3.74 9.08
C LEU A 128 -8.71 -4.29 7.65
N VAL A 129 -7.55 -4.75 7.14
CA VAL A 129 -7.46 -5.45 5.84
C VAL A 129 -8.30 -6.72 5.87
N LEU A 130 -8.19 -7.53 6.91
CA LEU A 130 -8.98 -8.76 7.07
C LEU A 130 -10.49 -8.49 7.11
N ALA A 131 -10.91 -7.49 7.88
CA ALA A 131 -12.31 -7.07 7.94
C ALA A 131 -12.79 -6.59 6.57
N THR A 132 -12.00 -5.80 5.85
CA THR A 132 -12.32 -5.32 4.51
C THR A 132 -12.41 -6.47 3.50
N ALA A 133 -11.50 -7.44 3.57
CA ALA A 133 -11.48 -8.60 2.68
C ALA A 133 -12.69 -9.51 2.91
N THR A 134 -13.10 -9.73 4.17
CA THR A 134 -14.24 -10.60 4.51
C THR A 134 -15.59 -9.90 4.27
N LEU A 135 -15.74 -8.67 4.77
CA LEU A 135 -16.98 -7.89 4.65
C LEU A 135 -17.20 -7.29 3.26
N GLY A 136 -16.15 -7.20 2.44
CA GLY A 136 -16.22 -6.66 1.08
C GLY A 136 -17.26 -7.36 0.21
N GLY A 137 -17.56 -8.63 0.47
CA GLY A 137 -18.61 -9.34 -0.25
C GLY A 137 -20.01 -8.87 0.11
N TRP A 138 -20.23 -8.51 1.37
CA TRP A 138 -21.51 -7.99 1.83
C TRP A 138 -21.79 -6.57 1.31
N TRP A 139 -20.74 -5.84 0.93
CA TRP A 139 -20.85 -4.51 0.33
C TRP A 139 -21.29 -4.54 -1.15
N GLY A 140 -21.27 -5.71 -1.79
CA GLY A 140 -21.59 -5.93 -3.20
C GLY A 140 -22.98 -5.43 -3.58
N GLY A 141 -23.06 -4.17 -3.96
CA GLY A 141 -24.29 -3.47 -4.37
C GLY A 141 -24.77 -2.39 -3.40
N ARG A 142 -24.33 -2.40 -2.14
CA ARG A 142 -24.76 -1.43 -1.12
C ARG A 142 -23.90 -0.18 -1.07
N ILE A 143 -22.59 -0.36 -1.24
CA ILE A 143 -21.64 0.76 -1.24
C ILE A 143 -21.45 1.23 -2.69
N ARG A 144 -21.61 2.55 -2.89
CA ARG A 144 -21.37 3.17 -4.19
C ARG A 144 -19.89 3.02 -4.55
N ARG A 145 -19.59 2.54 -5.76
CA ARG A 145 -18.20 2.34 -6.26
C ARG A 145 -17.31 3.58 -6.08
N PHE A 146 -17.88 4.77 -6.16
CA PHE A 146 -17.21 6.03 -5.84
C PHE A 146 -16.45 5.99 -4.51
N TRP A 147 -17.08 5.52 -3.44
CA TRP A 147 -16.48 5.49 -2.10
C TRP A 147 -15.36 4.46 -1.98
N ILE A 148 -15.44 3.36 -2.71
CA ILE A 148 -14.36 2.36 -2.77
C ILE A 148 -13.12 2.98 -3.42
N TRP A 149 -13.29 3.70 -4.53
CA TRP A 149 -12.18 4.41 -5.18
C TRP A 149 -11.60 5.52 -4.30
N VAL A 150 -12.43 6.29 -3.59
CA VAL A 150 -11.94 7.28 -2.62
C VAL A 150 -11.14 6.61 -1.50
N ALA A 151 -11.64 5.50 -0.95
CA ALA A 151 -10.92 4.75 0.08
C ALA A 151 -9.57 4.23 -0.43
N MET A 152 -9.50 3.73 -1.67
CA MET A 152 -8.24 3.32 -2.29
C MET A 152 -7.27 4.50 -2.47
N ALA A 153 -7.76 5.67 -2.90
CA ALA A 153 -6.95 6.87 -3.05
C ALA A 153 -6.37 7.32 -1.70
N ILE A 154 -7.19 7.38 -0.65
CA ILE A 154 -6.74 7.71 0.71
C ILE A 154 -5.70 6.69 1.19
N THR A 155 -5.97 5.40 1.02
CA THR A 155 -5.06 4.31 1.41
C THR A 155 -3.69 4.46 0.73
N ALA A 156 -3.69 4.73 -0.57
CA ALA A 156 -2.45 4.94 -1.32
C ALA A 156 -1.71 6.22 -0.90
N LEU A 157 -2.42 7.32 -0.62
CA LEU A 157 -1.81 8.54 -0.09
C LEU A 157 -1.19 8.32 1.30
N VAL A 158 -1.83 7.53 2.17
CA VAL A 158 -1.25 7.13 3.46
C VAL A 158 0.03 6.31 3.25
N GLY A 159 0.02 5.37 2.31
CA GLY A 159 1.19 4.57 1.92
C GLY A 159 2.32 5.33 1.24
N LEU A 160 2.01 6.50 0.68
CA LEU A 160 2.99 7.45 0.17
C LEU A 160 3.55 8.30 1.31
N ILE A 161 2.69 9.04 1.99
CA ILE A 161 3.08 10.13 2.88
C ILE A 161 3.78 9.61 4.14
N LEU A 162 3.20 8.63 4.83
CA LEU A 162 3.72 8.21 6.14
C LEU A 162 5.09 7.51 6.03
N PRO A 163 5.32 6.55 5.10
CA PRO A 163 6.64 5.94 4.97
C PRO A 163 7.69 6.93 4.44
N THR A 164 7.31 7.85 3.54
CA THR A 164 8.23 8.90 3.06
C THR A 164 8.61 9.86 4.19
N PHE A 165 7.65 10.27 5.02
CA PHE A 165 7.93 11.11 6.18
C PHE A 165 8.87 10.42 7.17
N ALA A 166 8.59 9.15 7.51
CA ALA A 166 9.44 8.35 8.39
C ALA A 166 10.86 8.20 7.80
N TYR A 167 10.97 7.96 6.49
CA TYR A 167 12.25 7.88 5.81
C TYR A 167 13.05 9.19 5.90
N ILE A 168 12.43 10.33 5.62
CA ILE A 168 13.08 11.65 5.69
C ILE A 168 13.55 11.97 7.11
N ALA A 169 12.77 11.60 8.12
CA ALA A 169 13.13 11.82 9.52
C ALA A 169 14.27 10.91 10.00
N VAL A 170 14.29 9.65 9.55
CA VAL A 170 15.29 8.65 9.94
C VAL A 170 16.63 8.86 9.24
N ARG A 171 16.62 9.18 7.95
CA ARG A 171 17.82 9.33 7.11
C ARG A 171 18.94 10.15 7.77
N PRO A 172 18.72 11.39 8.25
CA PRO A 172 19.81 12.19 8.84
C PRO A 172 20.39 11.56 10.12
N VAL A 173 19.59 10.81 10.88
CA VAL A 173 20.08 10.11 12.08
C VAL A 173 21.00 8.96 11.68
N VAL A 174 20.64 8.21 10.63
CA VAL A 174 21.51 7.15 10.10
C VAL A 174 22.79 7.74 9.50
N GLU A 175 22.71 8.86 8.77
CA GLU A 175 23.88 9.57 8.23
C GLU A 175 24.84 10.00 9.35
N ALA A 176 24.32 10.49 10.47
CA ALA A 176 25.12 10.87 11.63
C ALA A 176 25.80 9.65 12.29
N VAL A 177 25.10 8.52 12.40
CA VAL A 177 25.66 7.28 12.98
C VAL A 177 26.73 6.67 12.06
N LEU A 178 26.51 6.68 10.75
CA LEU A 178 27.45 6.14 9.76
C LEU A 178 28.58 7.11 9.40
N LEU A 179 28.52 8.37 9.85
CA LEU A 179 29.43 9.46 9.50
C LEU A 179 29.59 9.66 7.99
N GLN A 180 28.53 9.38 7.23
CA GLN A 180 28.54 9.36 5.77
C GLN A 180 27.20 9.82 5.21
N SER A 181 27.23 10.47 4.05
CA SER A 181 26.01 10.83 3.30
C SER A 181 25.38 9.58 2.70
N ILE A 182 24.07 9.41 2.90
CA ILE A 182 23.31 8.24 2.45
C ILE A 182 22.36 8.69 1.34
N GLY A 183 22.35 7.98 0.21
CA GLY A 183 21.43 8.28 -0.89
C GLY A 183 19.97 7.87 -0.63
N ILE A 184 19.13 8.01 -1.66
CA ILE A 184 17.76 7.48 -1.66
C ILE A 184 17.76 6.10 -2.34
N GLY A 185 17.31 5.08 -1.61
CA GLY A 185 17.27 3.73 -2.13
C GLY A 185 16.12 3.53 -3.14
N PRO A 186 16.26 2.58 -4.08
CA PRO A 186 15.23 2.27 -5.07
C PRO A 186 13.90 1.83 -4.44
N GLY A 187 13.92 1.25 -3.22
CA GLY A 187 12.72 0.86 -2.50
C GLY A 187 11.81 2.02 -2.14
N VAL A 188 12.39 3.15 -1.70
CA VAL A 188 11.64 4.39 -1.40
C VAL A 188 11.01 4.94 -2.68
N LEU A 189 11.78 5.00 -3.77
CA LEU A 189 11.33 5.50 -5.05
C LEU A 189 10.19 4.66 -5.62
N LEU A 190 10.32 3.34 -5.60
CA LEU A 190 9.29 2.43 -6.10
C LEU A 190 8.03 2.47 -5.24
N ASN A 191 8.15 2.55 -3.91
CA ASN A 191 6.98 2.75 -3.06
C ASN A 191 6.26 4.07 -3.35
N ALA A 192 7.02 5.16 -3.55
CA ALA A 192 6.47 6.47 -3.83
C ALA A 192 5.77 6.53 -5.21
N VAL A 193 6.44 6.04 -6.26
CA VAL A 193 5.88 5.94 -7.61
C VAL A 193 4.65 5.03 -7.59
N GLY A 194 4.75 3.86 -6.98
CA GLY A 194 3.65 2.90 -6.92
C GLY A 194 2.42 3.45 -6.21
N SER A 195 2.61 4.08 -5.05
CA SER A 195 1.53 4.73 -4.30
C SER A 195 0.91 5.89 -5.07
N THR A 196 1.71 6.67 -5.78
CA THR A 196 1.23 7.77 -6.64
C THR A 196 0.38 7.24 -7.80
N LEU A 197 0.81 6.15 -8.45
CA LEU A 197 0.04 5.52 -9.53
C LEU A 197 -1.31 5.01 -9.02
N VAL A 198 -1.34 4.30 -7.89
CA VAL A 198 -2.59 3.80 -7.30
C VAL A 198 -3.50 4.98 -6.93
N ALA A 199 -2.99 6.00 -6.24
CA ALA A 199 -3.76 7.18 -5.86
C ALA A 199 -4.32 7.93 -7.08
N GLY A 200 -3.51 8.11 -8.12
CA GLY A 200 -3.90 8.78 -9.37
C GLY A 200 -5.01 8.04 -10.10
N VAL A 201 -4.87 6.72 -10.28
CA VAL A 201 -5.91 5.89 -10.92
C VAL A 201 -7.20 5.90 -10.09
N ALA A 202 -7.10 5.72 -8.78
CA ALA A 202 -8.26 5.69 -7.89
C ALA A 202 -9.00 7.04 -7.88
N THR A 203 -8.27 8.15 -7.80
CA THR A 203 -8.85 9.50 -7.86
C THR A 203 -9.54 9.75 -9.21
N PHE A 204 -8.90 9.36 -10.31
CA PHE A 204 -9.47 9.49 -11.63
C PHE A 204 -10.78 8.71 -11.79
N GLU A 205 -10.82 7.45 -11.35
CA GLU A 205 -12.04 6.64 -11.41
C GLU A 205 -13.13 7.19 -10.49
N ALA A 206 -12.80 7.72 -9.30
CA ALA A 206 -13.77 8.40 -8.44
C ALA A 206 -14.40 9.63 -9.14
N LEU A 207 -13.58 10.49 -9.74
CA LEU A 207 -14.06 11.67 -10.47
C LEU A 207 -14.90 11.29 -11.71
N ARG A 208 -14.54 10.22 -12.40
CA ARG A 208 -15.30 9.69 -13.54
C ARG A 208 -16.70 9.24 -13.11
N GLN A 209 -16.82 8.55 -11.98
CA GLN A 209 -18.12 8.12 -11.43
C GLN A 209 -19.01 9.33 -11.09
N MET A 210 -18.44 10.43 -10.59
CA MET A 210 -19.18 11.67 -10.35
C MET A 210 -19.72 12.30 -11.64
N LYS A 211 -18.90 12.36 -12.70
CA LYS A 211 -19.32 12.92 -13.99
C LYS A 211 -20.46 12.12 -14.62
N ILE A 212 -20.37 10.78 -14.59
CA ILE A 212 -21.43 9.90 -15.10
C ILE A 212 -22.75 10.15 -14.36
N LYS A 213 -22.71 10.32 -13.03
CA LYS A 213 -23.91 10.62 -12.24
C LYS A 213 -24.55 11.96 -12.67
N LYS A 214 -23.74 13.00 -12.86
CA LYS A 214 -24.26 14.32 -13.27
C LYS A 214 -24.96 14.26 -14.63
N ALA A 215 -24.40 13.51 -15.58
CA ALA A 215 -24.97 13.34 -16.92
C ALA A 215 -26.23 12.46 -16.97
N ALA A 216 -26.54 11.71 -15.91
CA ALA A 216 -27.75 10.88 -15.83
C ALA A 216 -28.94 11.59 -15.15
N ILE A 217 -28.73 12.78 -14.60
CA ILE A 217 -29.75 13.56 -13.86
C ILE A 217 -30.15 14.83 -14.62
N GLY A 218 -29.35 15.27 -15.59
CA GLY A 218 -29.67 16.37 -16.51
C GLY A 218 -30.08 15.85 -17.86
#